data_AF-A0A7M3YI09-F1
#
_entry.id   AF-A0A7M3YI09-F1
#
_cell.length_a   1.000
_cell.length_b   1.000
_cell.length_c   1.000
_cell.angle_alpha   90.00
_cell.angle_beta   90.00
_cell.angle_gamma   90.00
#
_symmetry.space_group_name_H-M   'P 1'
#
loop_
_entity.id
_entity.type
_entity.pdbx_description
1 polymer ?
#
loop_
_entity_poly.entity_id
_entity_poly.type
_entity_poly.pdbx_seq_one_letter_code
_entity_poly.pdbx_strand_id
1 'polypeptide(L)'
;MPKAEKNTEPENEQNANSTLVGFVRKSNAGRAVKLSINTSSFQDCATYVTSDGQTYVQLIVSLNALAGIIDGSRAVTSINYLND
;
A
#
# COMPACT_ATOMS: atom_id res chain seq x y z
N MET A 1 13.57 14.02 -44.14
CA MET A 1 13.98 14.02 -42.73
C MET A 1 12.94 13.24 -41.94
N PRO A 2 13.28 12.12 -41.30
CA PRO A 2 12.31 11.35 -40.53
C PRO A 2 12.07 12.03 -39.17
N LYS A 3 10.78 12.20 -38.81
CA LYS A 3 10.36 12.67 -37.48
C LYS A 3 10.66 11.57 -36.47
N ALA A 4 11.47 11.88 -35.46
CA ALA A 4 11.67 11.00 -34.32
C ALA A 4 10.37 10.94 -33.50
N GLU A 5 9.80 9.74 -33.39
CA GLU A 5 8.68 9.42 -32.51
C GLU A 5 9.16 9.52 -31.06
N LYS A 6 8.50 10.34 -30.24
CA LYS A 6 8.69 10.34 -28.79
C LYS A 6 8.08 9.04 -28.27
N ASN A 7 8.93 8.10 -27.89
CA ASN A 7 8.53 7.00 -27.01
C ASN A 7 8.11 7.61 -25.66
N THR A 8 6.82 7.71 -25.43
CA THR A 8 6.28 7.91 -24.09
C THR A 8 6.47 6.60 -23.35
N GLU A 9 7.54 6.51 -22.57
CA GLU A 9 7.68 5.47 -21.57
C GLU A 9 6.46 5.53 -20.64
N PRO A 10 5.84 4.40 -20.27
CA PRO A 10 4.80 4.43 -19.25
C PRO A 10 5.42 5.04 -18.00
N GLU A 11 4.76 6.06 -17.45
CA GLU A 11 5.09 6.64 -16.15
C GLU A 11 4.98 5.52 -15.11
N ASN A 12 6.08 4.80 -14.92
CA ASN A 12 6.20 3.83 -13.86
C ASN A 12 6.25 4.68 -12.58
N GLU A 13 5.26 4.49 -11.72
CA GLU A 13 5.12 5.07 -10.38
C GLU A 13 6.28 4.62 -9.47
N GLN A 14 7.51 4.94 -9.86
CA GLN A 14 8.76 4.37 -9.34
C GLN A 14 9.53 5.37 -8.47
N ASN A 15 8.87 6.42 -7.99
CA ASN A 15 9.45 7.39 -7.05
C ASN A 15 8.49 7.72 -5.89
N ALA A 16 7.85 6.71 -5.31
CA ALA A 16 7.35 6.84 -3.95
C ALA A 16 8.22 5.92 -3.09
N ASN A 17 9.07 6.48 -2.24
CA ASN A 17 9.86 5.71 -1.30
C ASN A 17 8.88 5.02 -0.34
N SER A 18 8.55 3.75 -0.57
CA SER A 18 7.58 3.04 0.27
C SER A 18 8.28 2.30 1.39
N THR A 19 7.82 2.48 2.62
CA THR A 19 8.30 1.75 3.80
C THR A 19 7.35 0.61 4.11
N LEU A 20 7.86 -0.63 4.23
CA LEU A 20 7.05 -1.78 4.68
C LEU A 20 6.68 -1.59 6.15
N VAL A 21 5.38 -1.57 6.46
CA VAL A 21 4.89 -1.37 7.84
C VAL A 21 4.07 -2.54 8.37
N GLY A 22 3.66 -3.47 7.52
CA GLY A 22 2.79 -4.55 7.97
C GLY A 22 2.39 -5.53 6.87
N PHE A 23 1.43 -6.39 7.21
CA PHE A 23 0.94 -7.43 6.32
C PHE A 23 -0.58 -7.60 6.40
N VAL A 24 -1.18 -8.00 5.27
CA VAL A 24 -2.56 -8.46 5.18
C VAL A 24 -2.58 -9.97 4.95
N ARG A 25 -3.47 -10.68 5.65
CA ARG A 25 -3.72 -12.12 5.47
C ARG A 25 -5.22 -12.42 5.51
N LYS A 26 -5.64 -13.55 4.93
CA LYS A 26 -7.02 -14.02 5.06
C LYS A 26 -7.32 -14.34 6.53
N SER A 27 -8.50 -13.96 7.01
CA SER A 27 -8.95 -14.36 8.34
C SER A 27 -9.50 -15.79 8.29
N ASN A 28 -9.16 -16.60 9.28
CA ASN A 28 -9.78 -17.92 9.49
C ASN A 28 -11.21 -17.81 10.05
N ALA A 29 -11.63 -16.60 10.45
CA ALA A 29 -12.95 -16.30 10.98
C ALA A 29 -13.60 -15.20 10.14
N GLY A 30 -14.75 -15.52 9.53
CA GLY A 30 -15.54 -14.61 8.70
C GLY A 30 -14.92 -14.30 7.34
N ARG A 31 -15.73 -13.74 6.43
CA ARG A 31 -15.32 -13.26 5.10
C ARG A 31 -14.50 -11.95 5.21
N ALA A 32 -13.40 -11.99 5.97
CA ALA A 32 -12.60 -10.84 6.34
C ALA A 32 -11.10 -11.08 6.13
N VAL A 33 -10.32 -10.01 6.18
CA VAL A 33 -8.86 -10.03 6.18
C VAL A 33 -8.33 -9.49 7.51
N LYS A 34 -7.19 -10.01 7.96
CA LYS A 34 -6.44 -9.51 9.10
C LYS A 34 -5.38 -8.55 8.61
N LEU A 35 -5.30 -7.39 9.24
CA LEU A 35 -4.21 -6.44 9.07
C LEU A 35 -3.31 -6.52 10.30
N SER A 36 -2.01 -6.72 10.08
CA SER A 36 -1.01 -6.77 11.14
C SER A 36 0.00 -5.67 10.87
N ILE A 37 0.00 -4.64 11.71
CA ILE A 37 0.89 -3.49 11.61
C ILE A 37 2.04 -3.66 12.61
N ASN A 38 3.27 -3.48 12.15
CA ASN A 38 4.44 -3.42 13.01
C ASN A 38 4.38 -2.11 13.82
N THR A 39 4.38 -2.24 15.14
CA THR A 39 4.20 -1.11 16.07
C THR A 39 5.33 -0.09 15.99
N SER A 40 6.58 -0.53 15.79
CA SER A 40 7.71 0.39 15.64
C SER A 40 7.63 1.14 14.31
N SER A 41 7.39 0.43 13.20
CA SER A 41 7.25 1.06 11.89
C SER A 41 6.07 2.04 11.83
N PHE A 42 4.99 1.77 12.56
CA PHE A 42 3.84 2.67 12.64
C PHE A 42 4.15 3.97 13.38
N GLN A 43 5.00 3.94 14.40
CA GLN A 43 5.41 5.13 15.15
C GLN A 43 6.24 6.10 14.30
N ASP A 44 6.97 5.57 13.32
CA ASP A 44 7.82 6.36 12.42
C ASP A 44 7.06 6.96 11.22
N CYS A 45 5.78 6.62 11.04
CA CYS A 45 4.98 7.14 9.93
C CYS A 45 4.54 8.59 10.18
N ALA A 46 4.56 9.44 9.15
CA ALA A 46 4.01 10.77 9.27
C ALA A 46 2.48 10.73 9.43
N THR A 47 1.96 11.75 10.09
CA THR A 47 0.53 11.92 10.32
C THR A 47 -0.02 13.12 9.55
N TYR A 48 -1.30 13.06 9.24
CA TYR A 48 -2.06 14.21 8.72
C TYR A 48 -3.30 14.44 9.59
N VAL A 49 -3.78 15.68 9.60
CA VAL A 49 -4.96 16.09 10.36
C VAL A 49 -6.10 16.34 9.40
N THR A 50 -7.24 15.71 9.64
CA THR A 50 -8.46 15.90 8.86
C THR A 50 -9.23 17.14 9.32
N SER A 51 -10.21 17.59 8.53
CA SER A 51 -10.99 18.81 8.82
C SER A 51 -11.80 18.76 10.11
N ASP A 52 -12.04 17.56 10.65
CA ASP A 52 -12.69 17.31 11.95
C ASP A 52 -11.69 17.30 13.13
N GLY A 53 -10.41 17.58 12.89
CA GLY A 53 -9.36 17.66 13.91
C GLY A 53 -8.69 16.32 14.26
N GLN A 54 -9.09 15.23 13.62
CA GLN A 54 -8.56 13.90 13.91
C GLN A 54 -7.22 13.66 13.21
N THR A 55 -6.29 13.00 13.90
CA THR A 55 -4.95 12.70 13.37
C THR A 55 -4.87 11.25 12.88
N TYR A 56 -4.37 11.05 11.67
CA TYR A 56 -4.30 9.74 11.01
C TYR A 56 -2.92 9.46 10.42
N VAL A 57 -2.60 8.18 10.29
CA VAL A 57 -1.49 7.66 9.46
C VAL A 57 -2.10 7.07 8.19
N GLN A 58 -1.53 7.39 7.03
CA GLN A 58 -1.99 6.83 5.75
C GLN A 58 -1.15 5.62 5.34
N LEU A 59 -1.80 4.47 5.18
CA LEU A 59 -1.17 3.22 4.76
C LEU A 59 -1.82 2.70 3.47
N ILE A 60 -1.04 2.02 2.64
CA ILE A 60 -1.45 1.51 1.34
C ILE A 60 -1.26 -0.01 1.24
N VAL A 61 -2.14 -0.63 0.47
CA VAL A 61 -2.07 -2.04 0.08
C VAL A 61 -2.40 -2.13 -1.40
N SER A 62 -1.63 -2.91 -2.17
CA SER A 62 -1.95 -3.17 -3.58
C SER A 62 -3.32 -3.86 -3.69
N LEU A 63 -4.23 -3.28 -4.49
CA LEU A 63 -5.55 -3.86 -4.76
C LEU A 63 -5.44 -5.24 -5.39
N ASN A 64 -4.53 -5.42 -6.35
CA ASN A 64 -4.31 -6.72 -6.99
C ASN A 64 -3.83 -7.78 -6.00
N ALA A 65 -2.91 -7.40 -5.11
CA ALA A 65 -2.43 -8.32 -4.09
C ALA A 65 -3.51 -8.65 -3.05
N LEU A 66 -4.33 -7.66 -2.67
CA LEU A 66 -5.47 -7.84 -1.77
C LEU A 66 -6.54 -8.76 -2.38
N ALA A 67 -6.85 -8.61 -3.68
CA ALA A 67 -7.74 -9.50 -4.41
C ALA A 67 -7.25 -10.95 -4.32
N GLY A 68 -5.93 -11.16 -4.49
CA GLY A 68 -5.29 -12.46 -4.29
C GLY A 68 -5.42 -13.04 -2.87
N ILE A 69 -5.49 -12.19 -1.84
CA ILE A 69 -5.77 -12.65 -0.46
C ILE A 69 -7.21 -13.16 -0.34
N ILE A 70 -8.14 -12.43 -0.97
CA ILE A 70 -9.57 -12.70 -0.87
C ILE A 70 -9.92 -14.01 -1.60
N ASP A 71 -9.45 -14.15 -2.84
CA ASP A 71 -9.67 -15.34 -3.66
C ASP A 71 -8.89 -16.57 -3.17
N GLY A 72 -7.83 -16.36 -2.37
CA GLY A 72 -7.00 -17.43 -1.81
C GLY A 72 -5.81 -17.85 -2.68
N SER A 73 -5.57 -17.18 -3.80
CA SER A 73 -4.37 -17.36 -4.64
C SER A 73 -3.10 -16.83 -3.98
N ARG A 74 -3.23 -15.97 -2.98
CA ARG A 74 -2.13 -15.39 -2.19
C ARG A 74 -2.42 -15.52 -0.70
N ALA A 75 -1.41 -15.95 0.07
CA ALA A 75 -1.55 -16.11 1.52
C ALA A 75 -1.30 -14.80 2.31
N VAL A 76 -0.44 -13.93 1.79
CA VAL A 76 -0.02 -12.69 2.46
C VAL A 76 0.36 -11.59 1.45
N THR A 77 0.08 -10.33 1.78
CA THR A 77 0.57 -9.15 1.05
C THR A 77 1.06 -8.09 2.03
N SER A 78 1.91 -7.17 1.57
CA SER A 78 2.42 -6.05 2.37
C SER A 78 1.39 -4.94 2.56
N ILE A 79 1.54 -4.23 3.67
CA ILE A 79 0.99 -2.90 3.94
C ILE A 79 2.19 -1.97 3.98
N ASN A 80 2.15 -0.89 3.22
CA ASN A 80 3.26 0.06 3.12
C ASN A 80 2.80 1.46 3.52
N TYR A 81 3.71 2.24 4.07
CA TYR A 81 3.60 3.69 4.16
C TYR A 81 4.28 4.30 2.94
N LEU A 82 3.68 5.31 2.31
CA LEU A 82 4.35 6.06 1.24
C LEU A 82 5.07 7.24 1.89
N ASN A 83 6.38 7.32 1.72
CA ASN A 83 7.14 8.50 2.10
C ASN A 83 6.93 9.56 1.01
N ASP A 84 6.52 10.75 1.42
CA ASP A 84 6.48 11.95 0.58
C ASP A 84 7.90 12.43 0.20
#